data_AF-A0A023FCB5-F1
#
_entry.id   AF-A0A023FCB5-F1
#
_cell.length_a   1.000
_cell.length_b   1.000
_cell.length_c   1.000
_cell.angle_alpha   90.00
_cell.angle_beta   90.00
_cell.angle_gamma   90.00
#
_symmetry.space_group_name_H-M   'P 1'
#
loop_
_entity.id
_entity.type
_entity.pdbx_description
1 polymer ?
#
loop_
_entity_poly.entity_id
_entity_poly.type
_entity_poly.pdbx_seq_one_letter_code
_entity_poly.pdbx_strand_id
1 'polypeptide(L)'
;TRYSPSGSSTMRTRCCFTVSEYLVDVGFGLANPYLPLRMDQNTASADNPYVLRPLEASDYWRPGTLELCVRGREDWVPLYRLEVDDHYWFDTKVFNWYMSTNRDSVMQRLLMVGRSDGDTRLTLFNGSFRRRLRHAGYDALEKREITDVDELLSVLQNEFRLRLCPEKDVEPLRERLSSLLQGSGGK
;
A
#
# COMPACT_ATOMS: atom_id res chain seq x y z
N THR A 1 2.02 32.13 -7.34
CA THR A 1 2.81 31.47 -6.28
C THR A 1 2.79 29.98 -6.55
N ARG A 2 3.95 29.36 -6.78
CA ARG A 2 4.07 27.97 -7.23
C ARG A 2 3.69 27.02 -6.09
N TYR A 3 2.72 26.15 -6.33
CA TYR A 3 2.35 25.05 -5.44
C TYR A 3 3.45 23.99 -5.51
N SER A 4 4.15 23.77 -4.40
CA SER A 4 5.14 22.71 -4.24
C SER A 4 4.43 21.53 -3.58
N PRO A 5 4.39 20.33 -4.19
CA PRO A 5 3.67 19.20 -3.62
C PRO A 5 4.57 18.51 -2.59
N SER A 6 4.73 19.11 -1.41
CA SER A 6 5.28 18.44 -0.22
C SER A 6 4.21 18.19 0.84
N GLY A 7 2.95 18.02 0.40
CA GLY A 7 1.86 17.59 1.25
C GLY A 7 1.96 16.08 1.49
N SER A 8 2.36 15.68 2.68
CA SER A 8 2.28 14.28 3.12
C SER A 8 0.80 13.89 3.14
N SER A 9 0.35 13.26 2.07
CA SER A 9 -1.01 12.76 1.93
C SER A 9 -1.08 11.49 2.77
N THR A 10 -1.52 11.58 4.02
CA THR A 10 -1.90 10.38 4.78
C THR A 10 -3.06 9.73 4.03
N MET A 11 -2.77 8.61 3.36
CA MET A 11 -3.73 7.90 2.52
C MET A 11 -4.85 7.31 3.40
N ARG A 12 -6.00 8.00 3.45
CA ARG A 12 -7.21 7.66 4.22
C ARG A 12 -8.31 7.04 3.36
N THR A 13 -7.94 6.04 2.57
CA THR A 13 -8.87 5.18 1.81
C THR A 13 -8.88 3.74 2.34
N ARG A 14 -8.46 3.56 3.59
CA ARG A 14 -7.96 2.28 4.10
C ARG A 14 -8.85 1.76 5.22
N CYS A 15 -9.07 0.45 5.24
CA CYS A 15 -9.61 -0.27 6.40
C CYS A 15 -8.54 -0.33 7.50
N CYS A 16 -8.19 0.84 8.01
CA CYS A 16 -7.27 1.07 9.11
C CYS A 16 -8.11 1.57 10.28
N PHE A 17 -8.15 0.82 11.37
CA PHE A 17 -8.97 1.13 12.53
C PHE A 17 -8.25 0.73 13.81
N THR A 18 -8.64 1.36 14.90
CA THR A 18 -8.18 1.01 16.24
C THR A 18 -9.20 0.10 16.92
N VAL A 19 -8.72 -0.95 17.57
CA VAL A 19 -9.53 -1.79 18.47
C VAL A 19 -8.82 -1.82 19.80
N SER A 20 -9.35 -1.09 20.78
CA SER A 20 -8.66 -0.88 22.06
C SER A 20 -7.25 -0.30 21.82
N GLU A 21 -6.19 -0.96 22.31
CA GLU A 21 -4.79 -0.53 22.18
C GLU A 21 -4.09 -1.00 20.88
N TYR A 22 -4.83 -1.47 19.88
CA TYR A 22 -4.24 -2.03 18.66
C TYR A 22 -4.62 -1.26 17.41
N LEU A 23 -3.63 -1.01 16.55
CA LEU A 23 -3.78 -0.64 15.16
C LEU A 23 -3.98 -1.90 14.31
N VAL A 24 -5.05 -1.91 13.52
CA VAL A 24 -5.31 -2.94 12.50
C VAL A 24 -5.40 -2.25 11.15
N ASP A 25 -4.50 -2.60 10.22
CA ASP A 25 -4.52 -2.09 8.83
C ASP A 25 -4.45 -3.24 7.82
N VAL A 26 -5.57 -3.45 7.13
CA VAL A 26 -5.69 -4.41 6.02
C VAL A 26 -5.79 -3.74 4.65
N GLY A 27 -5.64 -2.41 4.59
CA GLY A 27 -5.88 -1.58 3.41
C GLY A 27 -4.66 -0.84 2.85
N PHE A 28 -3.48 -0.88 3.49
CA PHE A 28 -2.28 -0.20 2.95
C PHE A 28 -1.88 -0.66 1.55
N GLY A 29 -2.10 -1.93 1.24
CA GLY A 29 -1.66 -2.55 -0.02
C GLY A 29 -0.26 -3.14 0.11
N LEU A 30 0.78 -2.51 -0.40
CA LEU A 30 2.08 -3.17 -0.64
C LEU A 30 2.80 -3.66 0.63
N ALA A 31 2.89 -2.82 1.66
CA ALA A 31 3.64 -3.08 2.88
C ALA A 31 2.75 -3.06 4.14
N ASN A 32 1.49 -3.51 4.05
CA ASN A 32 0.60 -3.52 5.22
C ASN A 32 1.13 -4.43 6.35
N PRO A 33 0.98 -4.02 7.62
CA PRO A 33 1.12 -4.94 8.75
C PRO A 33 0.23 -6.17 8.57
N TYR A 34 0.74 -7.34 8.92
CA TYR A 34 0.01 -8.62 8.85
C TYR A 34 -0.42 -9.14 10.22
N LEU A 35 -0.05 -8.43 11.29
CA LEU A 35 -0.51 -8.66 12.66
C LEU A 35 -1.04 -7.34 13.21
N PRO A 36 -2.00 -7.37 14.15
CA PRO A 36 -2.35 -6.20 14.95
C PRO A 36 -1.11 -5.62 15.62
N LEU A 37 -0.95 -4.30 15.56
CA LEU A 37 0.17 -3.60 16.19
C LEU A 37 -0.31 -2.90 17.45
N ARG A 38 0.34 -3.11 18.59
CA ARG A 38 0.02 -2.30 19.78
C ARG A 38 0.40 -0.86 19.52
N MET A 39 -0.39 0.09 20.03
CA MET A 39 -0.13 1.52 19.89
C MET A 39 1.21 1.95 20.53
N ASP A 40 1.72 1.18 21.49
CA ASP A 40 3.03 1.34 22.13
C ASP A 40 4.16 0.52 21.48
N GLN A 41 3.92 -0.13 20.33
CA GLN A 41 4.89 -1.00 19.68
C GLN A 41 6.05 -0.22 19.07
N ASN A 42 7.12 -0.05 19.84
CA ASN A 42 8.34 0.65 19.45
C ASN A 42 9.52 -0.27 19.08
N THR A 43 9.31 -1.60 19.14
CA THR A 43 10.31 -2.62 18.79
C THR A 43 9.78 -3.56 17.72
N ALA A 44 10.67 -4.03 16.85
CA ALA A 44 10.37 -5.09 15.89
C ALA A 44 11.05 -6.40 16.30
N SER A 45 10.48 -7.49 15.82
CA SER A 45 11.07 -8.83 15.85
C SER A 45 11.15 -9.40 14.44
N ALA A 46 11.78 -10.57 14.29
CA ALA A 46 11.76 -11.31 13.03
C ALA A 46 10.32 -11.58 12.57
N ASP A 47 9.42 -11.92 13.51
CA ASP A 47 8.01 -12.24 13.22
C ASP A 47 7.08 -11.02 13.17
N ASN A 48 7.59 -9.81 13.46
CA ASN A 48 6.84 -8.57 13.31
C ASN A 48 7.81 -7.41 12.99
N PRO A 49 8.08 -7.14 11.71
CA PRO A 49 9.08 -6.15 11.29
C PRO A 49 8.57 -4.70 11.38
N TYR A 50 7.42 -4.44 12.01
CA TYR A 50 6.76 -3.14 12.05
C TYR A 50 6.94 -2.44 13.40
N VAL A 51 6.98 -1.10 13.39
CA VAL A 51 6.98 -0.26 14.58
C VAL A 51 6.14 0.98 14.39
N LEU A 52 5.61 1.51 15.48
CA LEU A 52 4.96 2.81 15.58
C LEU A 52 5.91 3.77 16.31
N ARG A 53 6.43 4.76 15.57
CA ARG A 53 7.36 5.76 16.10
C ARG A 53 6.58 7.04 16.44
N PRO A 54 6.61 7.52 17.70
CA PRO A 54 6.08 8.84 18.02
C PRO A 54 6.85 9.92 17.26
N LEU A 55 6.12 10.86 16.67
CA LEU A 55 6.70 12.05 16.06
C LEU A 55 6.58 13.24 17.02
N GLU A 56 7.64 14.04 17.12
CA GLU A 56 7.61 15.32 17.83
C GLU A 56 6.76 16.32 17.07
N ALA A 57 5.74 16.91 17.70
CA ALA A 57 4.81 17.83 17.04
C ALA A 57 5.51 18.90 16.18
N SER A 58 4.93 19.21 15.02
CA SER A 58 5.42 20.25 14.13
C SER A 58 4.26 20.98 13.45
N ASP A 59 4.57 21.98 12.63
CA ASP A 59 3.56 22.67 11.81
C ASP A 59 2.81 21.73 10.85
N TYR A 60 3.37 20.54 10.58
CA TYR A 60 2.82 19.57 9.63
C TYR A 60 2.11 18.39 10.28
N TRP A 61 2.23 18.18 11.59
CA TRP A 61 1.57 17.07 12.28
C TRP A 61 1.32 17.37 13.76
N ARG A 62 0.18 16.86 14.26
CA ARG A 62 -0.29 17.14 15.61
C ARG A 62 0.52 16.38 16.67
N PRO A 63 0.55 16.86 17.92
CA PRO A 63 1.01 16.07 19.06
C PRO A 63 0.30 14.71 19.10
N GLY A 64 1.05 13.64 19.35
CA GLY A 64 0.52 12.27 19.37
C GLY A 64 0.46 11.57 18.00
N THR A 65 0.96 12.20 16.93
CA THR A 65 1.10 11.52 15.63
C THR A 65 2.11 10.37 15.73
N LEU A 66 1.73 9.20 15.21
CA LEU A 66 2.62 8.04 15.09
C LEU A 66 2.99 7.83 13.61
N GLU A 67 4.24 7.44 13.36
CA GLU A 67 4.71 6.99 12.05
C GLU A 67 4.85 5.48 12.05
N LEU A 68 4.11 4.80 11.18
CA LEU A 68 4.33 3.38 10.92
C LEU A 68 5.59 3.23 10.08
N CYS A 69 6.55 2.47 10.60
CA CYS A 69 7.74 2.06 9.86
C CYS A 69 7.82 0.55 9.76
N VAL A 70 8.51 0.08 8.74
CA VAL A 70 8.89 -1.33 8.58
C VAL A 70 10.41 -1.44 8.49
N ARG A 71 10.98 -2.52 9.02
CA ARG A 71 12.42 -2.77 9.00
C ARG A 71 12.91 -2.95 7.56
N GLY A 72 13.70 -2.00 7.05
CA GLY A 72 14.45 -2.12 5.81
C GLY A 72 15.77 -2.87 5.99
N ARG A 73 16.58 -2.92 4.92
CA ARG A 73 17.89 -3.60 4.92
C ARG A 73 18.89 -2.95 5.87
N GLU A 74 18.92 -1.62 5.87
CA GLU A 74 19.88 -0.83 6.66
C GLU A 74 19.17 0.04 7.71
N ASP A 75 18.00 0.58 7.35
CA ASP A 75 17.25 1.50 8.23
C ASP A 75 15.75 1.24 8.17
N TRP A 76 15.00 1.91 9.05
CA TRP A 76 13.56 1.94 9.07
C TRP A 76 13.01 2.69 7.85
N VAL A 77 12.05 2.06 7.17
CA VAL A 77 11.35 2.69 6.04
C VAL A 77 10.01 3.19 6.54
N PRO A 78 9.75 4.51 6.51
CA PRO A 78 8.46 5.06 6.87
C PRO A 78 7.42 4.71 5.80
N LEU A 79 6.24 4.27 6.25
CA LEU A 79 5.12 3.89 5.37
C LEU A 79 4.05 4.96 5.32
N TYR A 80 3.54 5.36 6.49
CA TYR A 80 2.55 6.42 6.64
C TYR A 80 2.48 6.88 8.09
N ARG A 81 1.84 8.02 8.28
CA ARG A 81 1.57 8.60 9.60
C ARG A 81 0.10 8.42 9.95
N LEU A 82 -0.18 8.22 11.22
CA LEU A 82 -1.53 8.16 11.76
C LEU A 82 -1.67 9.17 12.89
N GLU A 83 -2.81 9.85 12.88
CA GLU A 83 -3.32 10.62 14.01
C GLU A 83 -4.35 9.73 14.71
N VAL A 84 -4.34 9.68 16.03
CA VAL A 84 -5.16 8.74 16.83
C VAL A 84 -6.57 9.29 17.11
N ASP A 85 -6.95 10.36 16.41
CA ASP A 85 -8.25 11.00 16.57
C ASP A 85 -9.37 10.17 15.93
N ASP A 86 -10.58 10.27 16.47
CA ASP A 86 -11.77 9.66 15.88
C ASP A 86 -11.99 10.19 14.45
N HIS A 87 -12.21 9.27 13.51
CA HIS A 87 -12.52 9.58 12.13
C HIS A 87 -13.90 9.07 11.77
N TYR A 88 -14.70 9.94 11.14
CA TYR A 88 -16.05 9.58 10.75
C TYR A 88 -16.06 9.06 9.31
N TRP A 89 -17.05 8.22 9.01
CA TRP A 89 -17.22 7.62 7.68
C TRP A 89 -17.30 8.67 6.56
N PHE A 90 -17.81 9.87 6.83
CA PHE A 90 -17.93 10.92 5.81
C PHE A 90 -16.57 11.51 5.40
N ASP A 91 -15.60 11.58 6.32
CA ASP A 91 -14.24 12.03 6.00
C ASP A 91 -13.60 11.06 4.98
N THR A 92 -13.78 9.76 5.19
CA THR A 92 -13.27 8.73 4.28
C THR A 92 -13.89 8.81 2.88
N LYS A 93 -15.15 9.23 2.76
CA LYS A 93 -15.84 9.34 1.47
C LYS A 93 -15.22 10.40 0.57
N VAL A 94 -14.83 11.54 1.13
CA VAL A 94 -14.16 12.63 0.39
C VAL A 94 -12.79 12.18 -0.11
N PHE A 95 -12.00 11.51 0.74
CA PHE A 95 -10.70 10.95 0.35
C PHE A 95 -10.83 9.85 -0.69
N ASN A 96 -11.77 8.92 -0.54
CA ASN A 96 -12.05 7.87 -1.52
C ASN A 96 -12.43 8.47 -2.86
N TRP A 97 -13.28 9.49 -2.89
CA TRP A 97 -13.63 10.20 -4.12
C TRP A 97 -12.41 10.83 -4.77
N TYR A 98 -11.61 11.59 -4.01
CA TYR A 98 -10.38 12.20 -4.52
C TYR A 98 -9.44 11.14 -5.11
N MET A 99 -9.16 10.07 -4.37
CA MET A 99 -8.23 9.03 -4.80
C MET A 99 -8.73 8.27 -6.03
N SER A 100 -10.03 8.02 -6.14
CA SER A 100 -10.64 7.23 -7.22
C SER A 100 -11.07 8.04 -8.45
N THR A 101 -11.12 9.38 -8.37
CA THR A 101 -11.63 10.21 -9.49
C THR A 101 -10.75 11.39 -9.88
N ASN A 102 -9.93 11.92 -8.95
CA ASN A 102 -9.09 13.07 -9.26
C ASN A 102 -7.93 12.66 -10.17
N ARG A 103 -7.72 13.38 -11.28
CA ARG A 103 -6.66 13.10 -12.27
C ARG A 103 -5.24 13.16 -11.67
N ASP A 104 -5.05 13.95 -10.62
CA ASP A 104 -3.76 14.10 -9.97
C ASP A 104 -3.47 12.96 -8.98
N SER A 105 -4.48 12.17 -8.59
CA SER A 105 -4.31 11.00 -7.73
C SER A 105 -3.35 9.98 -8.34
N VAL A 106 -2.43 9.48 -7.51
CA VAL A 106 -1.51 8.39 -7.89
C VAL A 106 -2.24 7.10 -8.27
N MET A 107 -3.43 6.86 -7.69
CA MET A 107 -4.23 5.67 -7.97
C MET A 107 -4.81 5.67 -9.38
N GLN A 108 -4.89 6.83 -10.04
CA GLN A 108 -5.26 6.90 -11.46
C GLN A 108 -4.16 6.39 -12.38
N ARG A 109 -2.91 6.32 -11.90
CA ARG A 109 -1.71 6.10 -12.72
C ARG A 109 -0.94 4.84 -12.38
N LEU A 110 -1.28 4.17 -11.28
CA LEU A 110 -0.53 3.02 -10.76
C LEU A 110 -1.46 1.82 -10.57
N LEU A 111 -0.98 0.64 -10.94
CA LEU A 111 -1.55 -0.63 -10.50
C LEU A 111 -0.84 -1.05 -9.22
N MET A 112 -1.59 -1.20 -8.14
CA MET A 112 -1.08 -1.72 -6.87
C MET A 112 -1.96 -2.86 -6.38
N VAL A 113 -1.39 -4.04 -6.25
CA VAL A 113 -2.10 -5.22 -5.77
C VAL A 113 -1.27 -5.90 -4.70
N GLY A 114 -1.92 -6.34 -3.62
CA GLY A 114 -1.28 -7.07 -2.55
C GLY A 114 -2.15 -8.21 -2.08
N ARG A 115 -1.58 -9.41 -1.93
CA ARG A 115 -2.26 -10.59 -1.37
C ARG A 115 -1.35 -11.29 -0.38
N SER A 116 -1.89 -11.66 0.77
CA SER A 116 -1.22 -12.58 1.69
C SER A 116 -1.78 -13.98 1.47
N ASP A 117 -0.91 -14.98 1.46
CA ASP A 117 -1.26 -16.39 1.26
C ASP A 117 -0.37 -17.23 2.19
N GLY A 118 -0.93 -17.63 3.33
CA GLY A 118 -0.17 -18.23 4.44
C GLY A 118 1.00 -17.34 4.89
N ASP A 119 2.21 -17.86 4.81
CA ASP A 119 3.46 -17.18 5.17
C ASP A 119 3.99 -16.25 4.08
N THR A 120 3.36 -16.26 2.90
CA THR A 120 3.81 -15.46 1.76
C THR A 120 3.01 -14.17 1.59
N ARG A 121 3.70 -13.12 1.14
CA ARG A 121 3.12 -11.86 0.69
C ARG A 121 3.49 -11.65 -0.77
N LEU A 122 2.45 -11.54 -1.60
CA LEU A 122 2.53 -11.17 -3.00
C LEU A 122 2.24 -9.68 -3.14
N THR A 123 3.06 -8.98 -3.93
CA THR A 123 2.82 -7.59 -4.30
C THR A 123 3.10 -7.38 -5.76
N LEU A 124 2.25 -6.59 -6.40
CA LEU A 124 2.40 -6.14 -7.78
C LEU A 124 2.33 -4.61 -7.78
N PHE A 125 3.38 -3.99 -8.32
CA PHE A 125 3.45 -2.56 -8.54
C PHE A 125 3.72 -2.30 -10.02
N ASN A 126 2.69 -1.92 -10.77
CA ASN A 126 2.68 -1.96 -12.23
C ASN A 126 3.13 -3.35 -12.74
N GLY A 127 4.26 -3.44 -13.42
CA GLY A 127 4.84 -4.72 -13.87
C GLY A 127 5.75 -5.40 -12.84
N SER A 128 6.10 -4.74 -11.72
CA SER A 128 7.05 -5.30 -10.75
C SER A 128 6.32 -6.24 -9.79
N PHE A 129 6.44 -7.54 -10.04
CA PHE A 129 5.94 -8.61 -9.18
C PHE A 129 6.98 -9.01 -8.14
N ARG A 130 6.54 -9.20 -6.89
CA ARG A 130 7.37 -9.70 -5.80
C ARG A 130 6.59 -10.70 -4.95
N ARG A 131 7.27 -11.78 -4.59
CA ARG A 131 6.85 -12.74 -3.56
C ARG A 131 7.87 -12.72 -2.44
N ARG A 132 7.43 -12.55 -1.20
CA ARG A 132 8.28 -12.56 0.00
C ARG A 132 7.65 -13.35 1.13
N LEU A 133 8.43 -13.76 2.12
CA LEU A 133 7.87 -14.20 3.39
C LEU A 133 7.42 -12.96 4.17
N ARG A 134 6.26 -13.03 4.82
CA ARG A 134 5.71 -11.89 5.58
C ARG A 134 6.67 -11.43 6.69
N HIS A 135 7.40 -12.37 7.30
CA HIS A 135 8.36 -12.12 8.37
C HIS A 135 9.75 -11.70 7.87
N ALA A 136 10.05 -11.87 6.58
CA ALA A 136 11.37 -11.53 6.03
C ALA A 136 11.53 -10.03 5.68
N GLY A 137 10.62 -9.17 6.15
CA GLY A 137 10.67 -7.73 5.89
C GLY A 137 10.62 -7.41 4.38
N TYR A 138 11.75 -6.96 3.83
CA TYR A 138 11.90 -6.54 2.42
C TYR A 138 12.45 -7.60 1.48
N ASP A 139 13.03 -8.69 2.00
CA ASP A 139 13.71 -9.64 1.15
C ASP A 139 12.70 -10.54 0.41
N ALA A 140 12.75 -10.49 -0.91
CA ALA A 140 11.85 -11.21 -1.79
C ALA A 140 12.45 -12.58 -2.12
N LEU A 141 11.62 -13.62 -2.02
CA LEU A 141 11.90 -14.96 -2.53
C LEU A 141 11.91 -14.99 -4.07
N GLU A 142 11.09 -14.12 -4.68
CA GLU A 142 11.00 -13.97 -6.12
C GLU A 142 10.79 -12.50 -6.46
N LYS A 143 11.49 -12.03 -7.49
CA LYS A 143 11.24 -10.76 -8.14
C LYS A 143 11.17 -10.98 -9.65
N ARG A 144 10.11 -10.48 -10.27
CA ARG A 144 9.89 -10.56 -11.71
C ARG A 144 9.39 -9.21 -12.23
N GLU A 145 9.97 -8.75 -13.32
CA GLU A 145 9.46 -7.59 -14.06
C GLU A 145 8.63 -8.11 -15.23
N ILE A 146 7.33 -7.83 -15.20
CA ILE A 146 6.35 -8.26 -16.19
C ILE A 146 6.21 -7.13 -17.21
N THR A 147 6.52 -7.42 -18.46
CA THR A 147 6.44 -6.47 -19.58
C THR A 147 5.35 -6.85 -20.60
N ASP A 148 4.81 -8.06 -20.50
CA ASP A 148 3.69 -8.55 -21.31
C ASP A 148 2.36 -8.37 -20.59
N VAL A 149 1.37 -7.83 -21.29
CA VAL A 149 0.01 -7.62 -20.78
C VAL A 149 -0.73 -8.94 -20.54
N ASP A 150 -0.50 -9.96 -21.35
CA ASP A 150 -1.13 -11.27 -21.18
C ASP A 150 -0.61 -11.96 -19.92
N GLU A 151 0.70 -11.87 -19.69
CA GLU A 151 1.31 -12.32 -18.45
C GLU A 151 0.76 -11.56 -17.24
N LEU A 152 0.62 -10.23 -17.35
CA LEU A 152 0.09 -9.41 -16.26
C LEU A 152 -1.36 -9.78 -15.90
N LEU A 153 -2.23 -9.97 -16.90
CA LEU A 153 -3.60 -10.45 -16.71
C LEU A 153 -3.65 -11.85 -16.09
N SER A 154 -2.76 -12.75 -16.53
CA SER A 154 -2.63 -14.08 -15.95
C SER A 154 -2.21 -14.02 -14.48
N VAL A 155 -1.24 -13.17 -14.13
CA VAL A 155 -0.80 -12.95 -12.75
C VAL A 155 -1.93 -12.40 -11.89
N LEU A 156 -2.70 -11.42 -12.37
CA LEU A 156 -3.87 -10.89 -11.65
C LEU A 156 -4.90 -11.97 -11.30
N GLN A 157 -5.20 -12.88 -12.24
CA GLN A 157 -6.18 -13.95 -12.03
C GLN A 157 -5.62 -15.11 -11.20
N ASN A 158 -4.42 -15.57 -11.50
CA ASN A 158 -3.86 -16.79 -10.92
C ASN A 158 -3.14 -16.52 -9.60
N GLU A 159 -2.25 -15.52 -9.58
CA GLU A 159 -1.44 -15.17 -8.41
C GLU A 159 -2.14 -14.23 -7.45
N PHE A 160 -3.08 -13.39 -7.92
CA PHE A 160 -3.86 -12.51 -7.03
C PHE A 160 -5.31 -12.96 -6.82
N ARG A 161 -5.77 -14.05 -7.47
CA ARG A 161 -7.15 -14.56 -7.38
C ARG A 161 -8.22 -13.52 -7.75
N LEU A 162 -7.91 -12.54 -8.59
CA LEU A 162 -8.92 -11.62 -9.08
C LEU A 162 -9.86 -12.36 -10.03
N ARG A 163 -11.16 -12.33 -9.70
CA ARG A 163 -12.21 -12.88 -10.56
C ARG A 163 -12.56 -11.84 -11.60
N LEU A 164 -12.15 -12.07 -12.84
CA LEU A 164 -12.47 -11.21 -13.98
C LEU A 164 -13.54 -11.90 -14.82
N CYS A 165 -14.57 -11.16 -15.19
CA CYS A 165 -15.57 -11.58 -16.17
C CYS A 165 -14.95 -11.48 -17.57
N PRO A 166 -14.80 -12.59 -18.32
CA PRO A 166 -14.17 -12.56 -19.65
C PRO A 166 -14.82 -11.55 -20.60
N GLU A 167 -16.15 -11.46 -20.57
CA GLU A 167 -16.92 -10.63 -21.49
C GLU A 167 -16.96 -9.14 -21.13
N LYS A 168 -16.63 -8.79 -19.89
CA LYS A 168 -16.80 -7.41 -19.36
C LYS A 168 -15.50 -6.77 -18.93
N ASP A 169 -14.59 -7.53 -18.34
CA ASP A 169 -13.43 -6.98 -17.65
C ASP A 169 -12.15 -7.15 -18.45
N VAL A 170 -11.97 -8.27 -19.15
CA VAL A 170 -10.66 -8.67 -19.69
C VAL A 170 -10.15 -7.70 -20.76
N GLU A 171 -10.95 -7.38 -21.78
CA GLU A 171 -10.50 -6.50 -22.87
C GLU A 171 -10.31 -5.04 -22.44
N PRO A 172 -11.24 -4.40 -21.69
CA PRO A 172 -11.00 -3.06 -21.16
C PRO A 172 -9.77 -2.99 -20.23
N LEU A 173 -9.56 -4.03 -19.42
CA LEU A 173 -8.40 -4.10 -18.54
C LEU A 173 -7.11 -4.31 -19.35
N ARG A 174 -7.11 -5.15 -20.38
CA ARG A 174 -5.98 -5.36 -21.29
C ARG A 174 -5.50 -4.05 -21.90
N GLU A 175 -6.41 -3.24 -22.42
CA GLU A 175 -6.06 -1.93 -23.00
C GLU A 175 -5.40 -1.03 -21.94
N ARG A 176 -6.01 -0.95 -20.74
CA ARG A 176 -5.49 -0.12 -19.65
C ARG A 176 -4.12 -0.57 -19.16
N LEU A 177 -3.92 -1.87 -19.00
CA LEU A 177 -2.67 -2.48 -18.55
C LEU A 177 -1.56 -2.32 -19.57
N SER A 178 -1.87 -2.43 -20.87
CA SER A 178 -0.89 -2.20 -21.94
C SER A 178 -0.33 -0.77 -21.87
N SER A 179 -1.22 0.23 -21.72
CA SER A 179 -0.83 1.63 -21.54
C SER A 179 0.03 1.85 -20.29
N LEU A 180 -0.30 1.17 -19.19
CA LEU A 180 0.45 1.25 -17.93
C LEU A 180 1.88 0.71 -18.06
N LEU A 181 2.05 -0.44 -18.73
CA LEU A 181 3.37 -1.06 -18.93
C LEU A 181 4.26 -0.20 -19.84
N GLN A 182 3.70 0.37 -20.91
CA GLN A 182 4.43 1.27 -21.81
C GLN A 182 4.86 2.57 -21.10
N GLY A 183 4.02 3.12 -20.22
CA GLY A 183 4.35 4.31 -19.43
C GLY A 183 5.35 4.07 -18.29
N SER A 184 5.57 2.81 -17.90
CA SER A 184 6.49 2.44 -16.82
C SER A 184 7.95 2.27 -17.27
N GLY A 185 8.20 2.20 -18.58
CA GLY A 185 9.54 2.07 -19.18
C GLY A 185 10.35 3.37 -19.26
N GLY A 186 9.80 4.50 -18.80
CA GLY A 186 10.48 5.79 -18.75
C GLY A 186 10.90 6.15 -17.33
N LYS A 187 12.11 5.77 -16.93
CA LYS A 187 12.91 6.43 -15.89
C LYS A 187 14.37 6.42 -16.28
#